data_AF-A0A069D389-F1
#
_entry.id   AF-A0A069D389-F1
#
_cell.length_a   1.000
_cell.length_b   1.000
_cell.length_c   1.000
_cell.angle_alpha   90.00
_cell.angle_beta   90.00
_cell.angle_gamma   90.00
#
_symmetry.space_group_name_H-M   'P 1'
#
loop_
_entity.id
_entity.type
_entity.pdbx_description
1 polymer ?
#
loop_
_entity_poly.entity_id
_entity_poly.type
_entity_poly.pdbx_seq_one_letter_code
_entity_poly.pdbx_strand_id
1 'polypeptide(L)' 'MEINLKQFGNVPVNADVITSLLKGYNAPLQKLMNMERQGDLIRIKRGIYVVAPKISGKKLSSGL' A
#
# COMPACT_ATOMS: atom_id res chain seq x y z
N MET A 1 2.96 15.57 -6.77
CA MET A 1 3.56 14.23 -6.85
C MET A 1 2.47 13.21 -6.67
N GLU A 2 2.20 12.40 -7.69
CA GLU A 2 1.21 11.32 -7.61
C GLU A 2 1.93 10.02 -7.25
N ILE A 3 1.52 9.35 -6.18
CA ILE A 3 2.15 8.10 -5.76
C ILE A 3 1.57 6.97 -6.59
N ASN A 4 2.37 6.38 -7.46
CA ASN A 4 1.90 5.28 -8.29
C ASN A 4 1.90 3.96 -7.51
N LEU A 5 0.92 3.78 -6.62
CA LEU A 5 0.76 2.51 -5.88
C LEU A 5 0.46 1.33 -6.80
N LYS A 6 -0.10 1.62 -7.98
CA LYS A 6 -0.37 0.63 -9.03
C LYS A 6 0.88 -0.13 -9.46
N GLN A 7 2.07 0.47 -9.35
CA GLN A 7 3.35 -0.18 -9.66
C GLN A 7 3.60 -1.45 -8.83
N PHE A 8 3.06 -1.51 -7.61
CA PHE A 8 3.22 -2.66 -6.74
C PHE A 8 2.26 -3.81 -7.06
N GLY A 9 1.15 -3.53 -7.76
CA GLY A 9 0.20 -4.58 -8.13
C GLY A 9 -0.33 -5.35 -6.92
N ASN A 10 -0.08 -6.67 -6.92
CA ASN A 10 -0.42 -7.58 -5.82
C ASN A 10 0.82 -8.05 -5.02
N VAL A 11 1.95 -7.36 -5.17
CA VAL A 11 3.20 -7.74 -4.52
C VAL A 11 3.18 -7.26 -3.06
N PRO A 12 3.61 -8.08 -2.09
CA PRO A 12 3.81 -7.63 -0.73
C PRO A 12 4.98 -6.64 -0.65
N VAL A 13 4.70 -5.47 -0.09
CA VAL A 13 5.64 -4.36 0.04
C VAL A 13 5.79 -3.99 1.51
N ASN A 14 7.02 -3.68 1.91
CA ASN A 14 7.30 -3.25 3.27
C ASN A 14 6.79 -1.83 3.51
N ALA A 15 6.34 -1.58 4.74
CA ALA A 15 5.92 -0.25 5.18
C ALA A 15 6.98 0.82 4.88
N ASP A 16 8.26 0.49 5.06
CA ASP A 16 9.40 1.39 4.82
C ASP A 16 9.54 1.83 3.34
N VAL A 17 9.23 0.92 2.41
CA VAL A 17 9.23 1.22 0.98
C VAL A 17 8.08 2.16 0.64
N ILE A 18 6.90 1.92 1.22
CA ILE A 18 5.72 2.77 1.01
C ILE A 18 5.96 4.15 1.63
N THR A 19 6.51 4.24 2.84
CA THR A 19 6.84 5.52 3.48
C THR A 19 7.95 6.26 2.73
N SER A 20 8.89 5.55 2.11
CA SER A 20 9.90 6.15 1.23
C SER A 20 9.29 6.80 -0.01
N LEU A 21 8.23 6.21 -0.59
CA LEU A 21 7.47 6.86 -1.67
C LEU A 21 6.63 8.05 -1.19
N LEU A 22 6.27 8.05 0.09
CA LEU A 22 5.51 9.10 0.76
C LEU A 22 6.39 10.24 1.29
N LYS A 23 7.70 10.27 1.00
CA LYS A 23 8.64 11.31 1.48
C LYS A 23 8.24 12.75 1.13
N GLY A 24 7.35 12.94 0.14
CA GLY A 24 6.76 14.24 -0.19
C GLY A 24 5.62 14.69 0.73
N TYR A 25 5.21 13.88 1.72
CA TYR A 25 4.16 14.20 2.68
C TYR A 25 4.76 14.51 4.05
N ASN A 26 4.19 15.49 4.76
CA ASN A 26 4.61 15.85 6.12
C ASN A 26 4.51 14.67 7.13
N ALA A 27 3.63 13.71 6.87
CA ALA A 27 3.41 12.55 7.74
C ALA A 27 3.20 11.26 6.93
N PRO A 28 4.28 10.63 6.43
CA PRO A 28 4.19 9.43 5.59
C PRO A 28 3.56 8.25 6.34
N LEU A 29 3.87 8.07 7.62
CA LEU A 29 3.26 7.03 8.46
C LEU A 29 1.76 7.24 8.67
N GLN A 30 1.32 8.48 8.87
CA GLN A 30 -0.11 8.79 9.00
C GLN A 30 -0.84 8.53 7.69
N LYS A 31 -0.23 8.88 6.55
CA LYS A 31 -0.80 8.60 5.23
C LYS A 31 -0.90 7.10 4.98
N LEU A 32 0.12 6.31 5.32
CA LEU A 32 0.09 4.84 5.28
C LEU A 32 -1.09 4.28 6.09
N MET A 33 -1.24 4.69 7.36
CA MET A 33 -2.34 4.25 8.21
C MET A 33 -3.71 4.66 7.67
N ASN A 34 -3.81 5.84 7.08
CA ASN A 34 -5.05 6.30 6.46
C ASN A 34 -5.40 5.46 5.21
N MET A 35 -4.40 5.07 4.41
CA MET A 35 -4.58 4.19 3.26
C MET A 35 -4.94 2.76 3.68
N GLU A 36 -4.39 2.27 4.79
CA GLU A 36 -4.81 1.01 5.42
C GLU A 36 -6.29 1.09 5.86
N ARG A 37 -6.68 2.17 6.55
CA ARG A 37 -8.07 2.39 6.98
C ARG A 37 -9.07 2.56 5.83
N GLN A 38 -8.65 3.21 4.74
CA GLN A 38 -9.48 3.36 3.53
C GLN A 38 -9.58 2.04 2.75
N GLY A 39 -8.79 1.02 3.10
CA GLY A 39 -8.72 -0.25 2.40
C GLY A 39 -7.99 -0.15 1.06
N ASP A 40 -7.16 0.88 0.86
CA ASP A 40 -6.26 1.00 -0.30
C ASP A 40 -5.02 0.12 -0.15
N LEU A 41 -4.61 -0.11 1.09
CA LEU A 41 -3.58 -1.05 1.47
C LEU A 41 -4.17 -2.12 2.37
N ILE A 42 -3.89 -3.37 2.06
CA ILE A 42 -4.30 -4.52 2.85
C ILE A 42 -3.07 -5.03 3.58
N ARG A 43 -3.11 -5.00 4.91
CA ARG A 43 -2.03 -5.49 5.74
C ARG A 43 -2.04 -7.02 5.72
N ILE A 44 -0.96 -7.62 5.22
CA ILE A 44 -0.79 -9.07 5.20
C ILE A 44 -0.15 -9.55 6.50
N LYS A 45 0.88 -8.83 6.97
CA LYS A 45 1.53 -9.08 8.26
C LYS A 45 2.12 -7.78 8.81
N ARG A 46 2.66 -7.81 10.03
CA ARG A 46 3.27 -6.63 10.66
C ARG A 46 4.40 -6.08 9.78
N GLY A 47 4.21 -4.84 9.30
CA GLY A 47 5.15 -4.15 8.43
C GLY A 47 5.09 -4.53 6.94
N ILE A 48 4.16 -5.39 6.51
CA ILE A 48 3.99 -5.78 5.09
C ILE A 48 2.55 -5.55 4.64
N TYR A 49 2.43 -4.88 3.51
CA TYR A 49 1.18 -4.42 2.91
C TYR A 49 1.11 -4.82 1.44
N VAL A 50 -0.10 -5.05 0.95
CA VAL A 50 -0.40 -5.25 -0.47
C VAL A 50 -1.37 -4.17 -0.91
N VAL A 51 -1.24 -3.70 -2.15
CA VAL A 51 -2.17 -2.71 -2.71
C VAL A 51 -3.49 -3.39 -3.03
N ALA A 52 -4.57 -2.79 -2.58
CA ALA A 52 -5.89 -3.35 -2.77
C ALA A 52 -6.23 -3.47 -4.27
N PRO A 53 -6.96 -4.53 -4.66
CA PRO A 53 -7.33 -4.79 -6.04
C PRO A 53 -8.17 -3.64 -6.65
N LYS A 54 -8.92 -2.91 -5.81
CA LYS A 54 -9.66 -1.70 -6.23
C LYS A 54 -8.75 -0.58 -6.75
N ILE A 55 -7.50 -0.52 -6.29
CA ILE A 55 -6.50 0.47 -6.70
C ILE A 55 -5.60 -0.10 -7.79
N SER A 56 -5.10 -1.34 -7.61
CA SER A 56 -4.13 -1.94 -8.54
C SER A 56 -4.78 -2.49 -9.82
N GLY A 57 -6.09 -2.76 -9.81
CA GLY A 57 -6.80 -3.44 -10.90
C GLY A 57 -6.44 -4.91 -11.06
N LYS A 58 -5.50 -5.44 -10.26
CA LYS A 58 -5.14 -6.86 -10.23
C LYS A 58 -5.91 -7.56 -9.13
N LYS A 59 -6.67 -8.61 -9.47
CA LYS A 59 -7.31 -9.49 -8.48
C LYS A 59 -6.24 -10.07 -7.55
N LEU A 60 -6.46 -9.97 -6.25
CA LEU A 60 -5.80 -10.83 -5.26
C LEU A 60 -6.23 -12.25 -5.57
N SER A 61 -5.30 -13.10 -6.04
CA SER A 61 -5.59 -14.53 -6.15
C SER A 61 -5.90 -15.05 -4.75
N SER A 62 -7.12 -15.55 -4.57
CA SER A 62 -7.73 -16.00 -3.33
C SER A 62 -7.12 -17.34 -2.85
N GLY A 63 -5.83 -17.32 -2.55
CA GLY A 63 -5.11 -18.42 -1.87
C GLY A 63 -4.63 -18.00 -0.49
N LEU A 64 -5.47 -17.25 0.24
CA LEU A 64 -5.29 -16.92 1.66
C LEU A 64 -5.90 -18.03 2.52
#